data_AF-A0A3D0VRZ9-F1
#
_entry.id   AF-A0A3D0VRZ9-F1
#
_cell.length_a   1.000
_cell.length_b   1.000
_cell.length_c   1.000
_cell.angle_alpha   90.00
_cell.angle_beta   90.00
_cell.angle_gamma   90.00
#
_symmetry.space_group_name_H-M   'P 1'
#
loop_
_entity.id
_entity.type
_entity.pdbx_description
1 polymer ?
#
loop_
_entity_poly.entity_id
_entity_poly.type
_entity_poly.pdbx_seq_one_letter_code
_entity_poly.pdbx_strand_id
1 'polypeptide(L)'
;MKGNSDSLKLKSSSSELNKVEKLVEALADKYYLNDSYFANIMVALTEAFNNALTHGNHNDPSKQISIDFSYTDKELIFEVSDQGEGFDHLLFINTKHSENQRGIELIQSVSDKVEFSDNGRCISIHFNVASVNQSISQSRMSAFGQQTSATIKQEDENKGH
;
A
#
# COMPACT_ATOMS: atom_id res chain seq x y z
N MET A 1 -17.61 -6.13 -7.61
CA MET A 1 -17.27 -6.35 -6.19
C MET A 1 -16.78 -5.00 -5.68
N LYS A 2 -17.47 -4.38 -4.71
CA LYS A 2 -16.98 -3.16 -4.07
C LYS A 2 -15.83 -3.61 -3.16
N GLY A 3 -14.59 -3.26 -3.49
CA GLY A 3 -13.47 -3.43 -2.56
C GLY A 3 -13.78 -2.66 -1.29
N ASN A 4 -13.40 -3.21 -0.13
CA ASN A 4 -13.47 -2.46 1.12
C ASN A 4 -12.51 -1.27 0.98
N SER A 5 -13.03 -0.07 1.19
CA SER A 5 -12.25 1.17 1.23
C SER A 5 -12.20 1.61 2.69
N ASP A 6 -10.99 1.64 3.22
CA ASP A 6 -10.67 2.06 4.58
C ASP A 6 -9.84 3.35 4.50
N SER A 7 -9.85 4.17 5.55
CA SER A 7 -9.22 5.50 5.56
C SER A 7 -8.49 5.76 6.87
N LEU A 8 -7.28 6.33 6.76
CA LEU A 8 -6.48 6.82 7.88
C LEU A 8 -6.32 8.33 7.78
N LYS A 9 -6.81 9.06 8.78
CA LYS A 9 -6.65 10.52 8.88
C LYS A 9 -5.51 10.87 9.82
N LEU A 10 -4.59 11.69 9.32
CA LEU A 10 -3.36 12.08 9.99
C LEU A 10 -3.33 13.61 10.13
N LYS A 11 -2.72 14.07 11.21
CA LYS A 11 -2.37 15.49 11.32
C LYS A 11 -1.20 15.79 10.37
N SER A 12 -1.11 17.03 9.90
CA SER A 12 0.06 17.52 9.16
C SER A 12 1.25 17.71 10.12
N SER A 13 1.89 16.59 10.50
CA SER A 13 3.03 16.55 11.43
C SER A 13 3.87 15.30 11.18
N SER A 14 5.20 15.44 11.21
CA SER A 14 6.14 14.31 11.07
C SER A 14 5.97 13.23 12.15
N SER A 15 5.42 13.59 13.32
CA SER A 15 5.09 12.63 14.39
C SER A 15 4.07 11.56 13.98
N GLU A 16 3.32 11.81 12.92
CA GLU A 16 2.28 10.90 12.42
C GLU A 16 2.86 9.79 11.52
N LEU A 17 4.14 9.87 11.13
CA LEU A 17 4.78 8.89 10.24
C LEU A 17 4.73 7.47 10.81
N ASN A 18 4.87 7.30 12.13
CA ASN A 18 4.75 5.98 12.76
C ASN A 18 3.37 5.33 12.58
N LYS A 19 2.31 6.12 12.35
CA LYS A 19 0.98 5.57 12.04
C LYS A 19 0.90 5.07 10.60
N VAL A 20 1.64 5.70 9.68
CA VAL A 20 1.80 5.21 8.31
C VAL A 20 2.54 3.88 8.31
N GLU A 21 3.66 3.78 9.04
CA GLU A 21 4.42 2.53 9.16
C GLU A 21 3.54 1.39 9.71
N LYS A 22 2.83 1.64 10.81
CA LYS A 22 1.90 0.66 11.40
C LYS A 22 0.76 0.25 10.48
N LEU A 23 0.27 1.17 9.64
CA LEU A 23 -0.73 0.83 8.63
C LEU A 23 -0.13 -0.17 7.64
N VAL A 24 1.08 0.06 7.13
CA VAL A 24 1.73 -0.84 6.17
C VAL A 24 1.99 -2.21 6.79
N GLU A 25 2.49 -2.27 8.03
CA GLU A 25 2.66 -3.52 8.78
C GLU A 25 1.35 -4.29 8.90
N ALA A 26 0.27 -3.61 9.32
CA ALA A 26 -1.04 -4.24 9.46
C ALA A 26 -1.62 -4.76 8.14
N LEU A 27 -1.39 -4.05 7.03
CA LEU A 27 -1.84 -4.49 5.71
C LEU A 27 -1.00 -5.66 5.17
N ALA A 28 0.30 -5.65 5.44
CA ALA A 28 1.19 -6.75 5.07
C ALA A 28 0.78 -8.05 5.78
N ASP A 29 0.52 -7.98 7.08
CA ASP A 29 0.02 -9.12 7.85
C ASP A 29 -1.35 -9.58 7.37
N LYS A 30 -2.29 -8.64 7.18
CA LYS A 30 -3.68 -8.95 6.80
C LYS A 30 -3.79 -9.60 5.42
N TYR A 31 -2.97 -9.17 4.46
CA TYR A 31 -3.03 -9.63 3.08
C TYR A 31 -1.86 -10.54 2.68
N TYR A 32 -1.04 -10.96 3.65
CA TYR A 32 0.14 -11.81 3.44
C TYR A 32 1.05 -11.28 2.32
N LEU A 33 1.30 -9.97 2.33
CA LEU A 33 2.19 -9.35 1.36
C LEU A 33 3.61 -9.85 1.61
N ASN A 34 4.34 -10.19 0.55
CA ASN A 34 5.74 -10.58 0.69
C ASN A 34 6.64 -9.35 1.00
N ASP A 35 7.88 -9.61 1.42
CA ASP A 35 8.85 -8.58 1.81
C ASP A 35 9.07 -7.52 0.71
N SER A 36 9.00 -7.90 -0.57
CA SER A 36 9.15 -6.96 -1.68
C SER A 36 7.98 -5.98 -1.76
N TYR A 37 6.74 -6.46 -1.66
CA TYR A 37 5.57 -5.56 -1.63
C TYR A 37 5.58 -4.70 -0.38
N PHE A 38 5.90 -5.29 0.79
CA PHE A 38 6.00 -4.55 2.04
C PHE A 38 7.00 -3.39 1.92
N ALA A 39 8.23 -3.66 1.46
CA ALA A 39 9.26 -2.65 1.30
C ALA A 39 8.86 -1.56 0.30
N ASN A 40 8.30 -1.95 -0.85
CA ASN A 40 7.87 -1.01 -1.88
C ASN A 40 6.73 -0.09 -1.41
N ILE A 41 5.73 -0.65 -0.72
CA ILE A 41 4.61 0.11 -0.16
C ILE A 41 5.10 1.06 0.94
N MET A 42 6.01 0.59 1.81
CA MET A 42 6.58 1.40 2.89
C MET A 42 7.29 2.64 2.34
N VAL A 43 8.14 2.44 1.32
CA VAL A 43 8.83 3.54 0.63
C VAL A 43 7.83 4.49 -0.01
N ALA A 44 6.88 3.98 -0.79
CA ALA A 44 5.92 4.79 -1.52
C ALA A 44 5.05 5.66 -0.59
N LEU A 45 4.50 5.08 0.49
CA LEU A 45 3.65 5.81 1.42
C LEU A 45 4.42 6.79 2.29
N THR A 46 5.65 6.47 2.70
CA THR A 46 6.50 7.40 3.44
C THR A 46 6.80 8.64 2.60
N GLU A 47 7.16 8.43 1.34
CA GLU A 47 7.47 9.51 0.42
C GLU A 47 6.22 10.35 0.08
N ALA A 48 5.09 9.69 -0.21
CA ALA A 48 3.83 10.37 -0.47
C ALA A 48 3.36 11.19 0.74
N PHE A 49 3.49 10.65 1.96
CA PHE A 49 3.18 11.37 3.19
C PHE A 49 4.09 12.58 3.38
N ASN A 50 5.41 12.44 3.16
CA ASN A 50 6.35 13.55 3.28
C ASN A 50 6.09 14.65 2.24
N ASN A 51 5.68 14.27 1.03
CA ASN A 51 5.27 15.22 -0.01
C ASN A 51 4.00 15.97 0.39
N ALA A 52 2.97 15.26 0.85
CA ALA A 52 1.74 15.85 1.38
C ALA A 52 2.02 16.79 2.57
N LEU A 53 2.93 16.41 3.48
CA LEU A 53 3.31 17.20 4.65
C LEU A 53 4.09 18.47 4.27
N THR A 54 5.15 18.32 3.49
CA THR A 54 6.14 19.38 3.25
C THR A 54 5.75 20.28 2.09
N HIS A 55 5.25 19.69 1.00
CA HIS A 55 4.97 20.41 -0.23
C HIS A 55 3.48 20.76 -0.37
N GLY A 56 2.57 19.87 0.02
CA GLY A 56 1.14 20.14 0.01
C GLY A 56 0.73 21.08 1.16
N ASN A 57 0.88 20.60 2.39
CA ASN A 57 0.44 21.32 3.59
C ASN A 57 1.44 22.35 4.11
N HIS A 58 2.66 22.42 3.56
CA HIS A 58 3.72 23.33 4.02
C HIS A 58 4.02 23.25 5.53
N ASN A 59 3.92 22.04 6.10
CA ASN A 59 4.04 21.78 7.54
C ASN A 59 3.04 22.58 8.41
N ASP A 60 1.91 23.01 7.86
CA ASP A 60 0.85 23.69 8.62
C ASP A 60 0.13 22.69 9.54
N PRO A 61 0.26 22.79 10.87
CA PRO A 61 -0.30 21.83 11.80
C PRO A 61 -1.83 21.92 11.92
N SER A 62 -2.47 22.95 11.35
CA SER A 62 -3.93 23.06 11.28
C SER A 62 -4.55 22.16 10.20
N LYS A 63 -3.72 21.69 9.26
CA LYS A 63 -4.12 20.83 8.14
C LYS A 63 -4.00 19.34 8.46
N GLN A 64 -4.63 18.53 7.62
CA GLN A 64 -4.66 17.07 7.70
C GLN A 64 -4.17 16.44 6.39
N ILE A 65 -3.78 15.18 6.50
CA ILE A 65 -3.45 14.29 5.39
C ILE A 65 -4.35 13.06 5.52
N SER A 66 -5.00 12.61 4.44
CA SER A 66 -5.71 11.33 4.41
C SER A 66 -4.93 10.30 3.62
N ILE A 67 -4.97 9.06 4.09
CA ILE A 67 -4.53 7.88 3.35
C ILE A 67 -5.74 6.96 3.24
N ASP A 68 -6.36 7.00 2.07
CA ASP A 68 -7.45 6.11 1.71
C ASP A 68 -6.85 4.90 1.00
N PHE A 69 -7.36 3.69 1.26
CA PHE A 69 -6.84 2.50 0.62
C PHE A 69 -7.93 1.49 0.33
N SER A 70 -7.73 0.76 -0.77
CA SER A 70 -8.62 -0.32 -1.16
C SER A 70 -7.83 -1.54 -1.64
N TYR A 71 -8.32 -2.72 -1.26
CA TYR A 71 -7.71 -3.98 -1.63
C TYR A 71 -8.70 -4.83 -2.41
N THR A 72 -8.23 -5.42 -3.50
CA THR A 72 -8.94 -6.39 -4.33
C THR A 72 -8.03 -7.59 -4.61
N ASP A 73 -8.58 -8.66 -5.19
CA ASP A 73 -7.80 -9.84 -5.56
C ASP A 73 -6.68 -9.55 -6.59
N LYS A 74 -6.69 -8.37 -7.22
CA LYS A 74 -5.75 -7.98 -8.26
C LYS A 74 -4.86 -6.81 -7.86
N GLU A 75 -5.38 -5.89 -7.06
CA GLU A 75 -4.76 -4.59 -6.87
C GLU A 75 -4.97 -4.07 -5.45
N LEU A 76 -3.91 -3.48 -4.90
CA LEU A 76 -3.91 -2.66 -3.71
C LEU A 76 -3.63 -1.21 -4.13
N ILE A 77 -4.56 -0.32 -3.82
CA ILE A 77 -4.51 1.09 -4.21
C ILE A 77 -4.46 1.93 -2.94
N PHE A 78 -3.57 2.91 -2.93
CA PHE A 78 -3.49 3.95 -1.90
C PHE A 78 -3.71 5.32 -2.52
N GLU A 79 -4.57 6.12 -1.92
CA GLU A 79 -4.78 7.53 -2.26
C GLU A 79 -4.31 8.38 -1.07
N VAL A 80 -3.26 9.17 -1.28
CA VAL A 80 -2.73 10.10 -0.27
C VAL A 80 -3.14 11.51 -0.65
N SER A 81 -3.92 12.18 0.21
CA SER A 81 -4.48 13.50 -0.07
C SER A 81 -4.08 14.53 0.98
N ASP A 82 -3.72 15.73 0.54
CA ASP A 82 -3.41 16.88 1.39
C ASP A 82 -4.43 18.03 1.23
N GLN A 83 -4.25 19.09 2.02
CA GLN A 83 -5.10 20.28 2.05
C GLN A 83 -4.35 21.54 1.56
N GLY A 84 -3.34 21.34 0.74
CA GLY A 84 -2.59 22.38 0.03
C GLY A 84 -3.35 22.95 -1.16
N GLU A 85 -2.63 23.77 -1.93
CA GLU A 85 -3.15 24.36 -3.18
C GLU A 85 -3.07 23.40 -4.37
N GLY A 86 -2.34 22.29 -4.20
CA GLY A 86 -2.03 21.34 -5.27
C GLY A 86 -0.92 21.83 -6.19
N PHE A 87 -0.67 21.06 -7.25
CA PHE A 87 0.33 21.39 -8.26
C PHE A 87 -0.04 20.81 -9.62
N ASP A 88 0.42 21.47 -10.68
CA ASP A 88 0.34 20.92 -12.03
C ASP A 88 1.41 19.83 -12.19
N HIS A 89 1.00 18.58 -11.99
CA HIS A 89 1.88 17.42 -12.10
C HIS A 89 2.45 17.23 -13.52
N LEU A 90 1.71 17.61 -14.56
CA LEU A 90 2.19 17.52 -15.93
C LEU A 90 3.30 18.54 -16.17
N LEU A 91 3.12 19.77 -15.70
CA LEU A 91 4.17 20.78 -15.76
C LEU A 91 5.39 20.34 -14.94
N PHE A 92 5.16 19.86 -13.71
CA PHE A 92 6.21 19.46 -12.77
C PHE A 92 7.09 18.34 -13.33
N ILE A 93 6.51 17.28 -13.90
CA ILE A 93 7.27 16.16 -14.49
C ILE A 93 8.09 16.62 -15.72
N ASN A 94 7.59 17.61 -16.47
CA ASN A 94 8.25 18.08 -17.68
C ASN A 94 9.39 19.10 -17.42
N THR A 95 9.42 19.74 -16.26
CA THR A 95 10.53 20.60 -15.83
C THR A 95 11.59 19.80 -15.10
N LYS A 96 12.75 19.52 -15.73
CA LYS A 96 13.90 18.94 -15.04
C LYS A 96 14.44 19.91 -14.00
N HIS A 97 14.89 19.38 -12.85
CA HIS A 97 15.81 20.00 -11.86
C HIS A 97 15.18 20.51 -10.56
N SER A 98 14.61 19.63 -9.72
CA SER A 98 14.53 19.89 -8.27
C SER A 98 14.69 18.62 -7.43
N GLU A 99 15.21 18.76 -6.20
CA GLU A 99 15.27 17.68 -5.19
C GLU A 99 13.88 17.04 -4.98
N ASN A 100 12.82 17.85 -5.07
CA ASN A 100 11.41 17.45 -4.89
C ASN A 100 10.93 16.44 -5.96
N GLN A 101 11.61 16.38 -7.11
CA GLN A 101 11.25 15.47 -8.20
C GLN A 101 11.65 14.02 -7.90
N ARG A 102 12.69 13.83 -7.08
CA ARG A 102 13.18 12.51 -6.69
C ARG A 102 12.15 11.71 -5.90
N GLY A 103 11.32 12.39 -5.11
CA GLY A 103 10.27 11.74 -4.33
C GLY A 103 9.23 11.05 -5.22
N ILE A 104 8.70 11.79 -6.19
CA ILE A 104 7.73 11.24 -7.15
C ILE A 104 8.37 10.16 -8.03
N GLU A 105 9.60 10.37 -8.49
CA GLU A 105 10.36 9.35 -9.24
C GLU A 105 10.57 8.07 -8.43
N LEU A 106 10.84 8.20 -7.12
CA LEU A 106 11.00 7.06 -6.23
C LEU A 106 9.68 6.28 -6.09
N ILE A 107 8.56 6.98 -5.85
CA ILE A 107 7.22 6.36 -5.80
C ILE A 107 6.92 5.61 -7.12
N GLN A 108 7.21 6.24 -8.26
CA GLN A 108 7.03 5.62 -9.58
C GLN A 108 7.91 4.39 -9.78
N SER A 109 9.14 4.38 -9.23
CA SER A 109 10.08 3.26 -9.39
C SER A 109 9.69 2.01 -8.59
N VAL A 110 8.91 2.17 -7.51
CA VAL A 110 8.52 1.08 -6.60
C VAL A 110 7.07 0.63 -6.77
N SER A 111 6.28 1.32 -7.59
CA SER A 111 4.85 1.04 -7.83
C SER A 111 4.57 0.69 -9.30
N ASP A 112 3.40 0.09 -9.56
CA ASP A 112 3.00 -0.30 -10.91
C ASP A 112 2.37 0.86 -11.70
N LYS A 113 1.68 1.77 -10.99
CA LYS A 113 1.03 2.94 -11.58
C LYS A 113 0.89 4.05 -10.54
N VAL A 114 1.08 5.29 -11.00
CA VAL A 114 0.86 6.52 -10.23
C VAL A 114 -0.08 7.43 -11.02
N GLU A 115 -1.09 7.98 -10.35
CA GLU A 115 -2.00 8.98 -10.89
C GLU A 115 -2.11 10.17 -9.95
N PHE A 116 -2.36 11.35 -10.51
CA PHE A 116 -2.64 12.55 -9.74
C PHE A 116 -4.07 13.01 -9.99
N SER A 117 -4.77 13.40 -8.93
CA SER A 117 -6.11 13.95 -9.01
C SER A 117 -6.25 15.17 -8.10
N ASP A 118 -7.44 15.77 -8.07
CA ASP A 118 -7.76 16.91 -7.22
C ASP A 118 -6.76 18.07 -7.32
N ASN A 119 -6.46 18.49 -8.56
CA ASN A 119 -5.46 19.52 -8.86
C ASN A 119 -4.04 19.19 -8.33
N GLY A 120 -3.68 17.90 -8.27
CA GLY A 120 -2.39 17.44 -7.76
C GLY A 120 -2.31 17.30 -6.24
N ARG A 121 -3.42 17.51 -5.51
CA ARG A 121 -3.49 17.34 -4.05
C ARG A 121 -3.66 15.89 -3.62
N CYS A 122 -3.98 15.01 -4.56
CA CYS A 122 -4.16 13.59 -4.32
C CYS A 122 -3.26 12.80 -5.27
N ILE A 123 -2.45 11.91 -4.70
CA ILE A 123 -1.67 10.91 -5.43
C ILE A 123 -2.28 9.53 -5.20
N SER A 124 -2.59 8.82 -6.28
CA SER A 124 -3.03 7.43 -6.27
C SER A 124 -1.87 6.52 -6.66
N ILE A 125 -1.57 5.51 -5.84
CA ILE A 125 -0.43 4.60 -5.97
C ILE A 125 -0.96 3.17 -6.04
N HIS A 126 -0.63 2.47 -7.12
CA HIS A 126 -1.19 1.16 -7.42
C HIS A 126 -0.12 0.06 -7.35
N PHE A 127 -0.49 -1.04 -6.71
CA PHE A 127 0.31 -2.26 -6.64
C PHE A 127 -0.52 -3.45 -7.13
N ASN A 128 -0.06 -4.13 -8.17
CA ASN A 128 -0.65 -5.37 -8.66
C ASN A 128 -0.27 -6.51 -7.73
N VAL A 129 -1.24 -7.05 -7.00
CA VAL A 129 -1.06 -8.11 -5.99
C VAL A 129 -1.64 -9.46 -6.44
N ALA A 130 -1.97 -9.62 -7.72
CA ALA A 130 -2.56 -10.85 -8.24
C ALA A 130 -1.66 -12.10 -8.00
N SER A 131 -0.35 -11.93 -8.04
CA SER A 131 0.65 -12.99 -7.80
C SER A 131 0.69 -13.44 -6.33
N VAL A 132 0.46 -12.52 -5.39
CA VAL A 132 0.36 -12.80 -3.95
C VAL A 132 -0.86 -13.70 -3.67
N ASN A 133 -2.00 -13.38 -4.28
CA ASN A 133 -3.22 -14.17 -4.09
C ASN A 133 -3.12 -15.59 -4.67
N GLN A 134 -2.42 -15.76 -5.80
CA GLN A 134 -2.18 -17.09 -6.38
C GLN A 134 -1.30 -17.95 -5.46
N SER A 135 -0.24 -17.38 -4.89
CA SER A 135 0.68 -18.10 -4.00
C SER A 135 0.02 -18.46 -2.66
N ILE A 136 -0.81 -17.58 -2.10
CA ILE A 136 -1.65 -17.90 -0.93
C ILE A 136 -2.61 -19.04 -1.26
N SER A 137 -3.31 -18.98 -2.39
CA SER A 137 -4.28 -20.00 -2.81
C SER A 137 -3.61 -21.36 -2.99
N GLN A 138 -2.45 -21.42 -3.64
CA GLN A 138 -1.65 -22.64 -3.77
C GLN A 138 -1.18 -23.18 -2.42
N SER A 139 -0.71 -22.30 -1.52
CA SER A 139 -0.24 -22.70 -0.19
C SER A 139 -1.38 -23.25 0.69
N ARG A 140 -2.57 -22.68 0.58
CA ARG A 140 -3.78 -23.21 1.25
C ARG A 140 -4.18 -24.57 0.67
N MET A 141 -4.13 -24.74 -0.65
CA MET A 141 -4.42 -26.04 -1.30
C MET A 141 -3.41 -27.13 -0.89
N SER A 142 -2.11 -26.80 -0.81
CA SER A 142 -1.08 -27.76 -0.40
C SER A 142 -1.19 -28.14 1.08
N ALA A 143 -1.41 -27.17 1.97
CA ALA A 143 -1.63 -27.43 3.40
C ALA A 143 -2.87 -28.31 3.65
N PHE A 144 -3.96 -28.06 2.92
CA PHE A 144 -5.18 -28.89 2.99
C PHE A 144 -4.94 -30.32 2.47
N GLY A 145 -4.21 -30.48 1.36
CA GLY A 145 -3.83 -31.80 0.82
C GLY A 145 -2.95 -32.62 1.78
N GLN A 146 -2.07 -31.96 2.55
CA GLN A 146 -1.26 -32.63 3.58
C GLN A 146 -2.08 -33.04 4.81
N GLN A 147 -3.03 -32.20 5.26
CA GLN A 147 -3.90 -32.53 6.39
C GLN A 147 -4.82 -33.72 6.09
N THR A 148 -5.46 -33.75 4.92
CA THR A 148 -6.31 -34.90 4.51
C THR A 148 -5.51 -36.20 4.41
N SER A 149 -4.30 -36.15 3.87
CA SER A 149 -3.42 -37.32 3.76
C SER A 149 -2.92 -37.84 5.12
N ALA A 150 -2.72 -36.95 6.10
CA ALA A 150 -2.33 -37.31 7.46
C ALA A 150 -3.48 -37.96 8.24
N THR A 151 -4.72 -37.46 8.09
CA THR A 151 -5.91 -38.04 8.75
C THR A 151 -6.24 -39.44 8.22
N ILE A 152 -6.12 -39.67 6.92
CA ILE A 152 -6.37 -41.00 6.31
C ILE A 152 -5.37 -42.05 6.84
N LYS A 153 -4.09 -41.70 6.98
CA LYS A 153 -3.07 -42.62 7.51
C LYS A 153 -3.31 -43.01 8.97
N GLN A 154 -3.80 -42.09 9.81
CA GLN A 154 -4.09 -42.39 11.22
C GLN A 154 -5.34 -43.26 11.41
N GLU A 155 -6.32 -43.19 10.51
CA GLU A 155 -7.51 -44.06 10.57
C GLU A 155 -7.22 -45.50 10.11
N ASP A 156 -6.31 -45.69 9.15
CA ASP A 156 -5.90 -47.03 8.70
C ASP A 156 -5.04 -47.76 9.75
N GLU A 157 -4.22 -47.03 10.53
CA GLU A 157 -3.43 -47.62 11.62
C GLU A 157 -4.29 -48.04 12.82
N ASN A 158 -5.42 -47.37 13.06
CA ASN A 158 -6.33 -47.68 14.18
C ASN A 158 -7.36 -48.79 13.90
N LYS A 159 -7.49 -49.24 12.64
CA LYS A 159 -8.38 -50.35 12.25
C LYS A 159 -7.68 -51.71 12.18
N GLY A 160 -6.37 -51.74 12.40
CA GLY A 160 -5.54 -52.94 12.34
C GLY A 160 -5.23 -53.61 13.69
N HIS A 161 -5.98 -53.31 14.76
CA HIS A 161 -5.87 -53.96 16.08
C HIS A 161 -7.21 -54.55 16.51
#